data_AF-A0A348B6C0-F1
#
_entry.id   AF-A0A348B6C0-F1
#
_cell.length_a   1.000
_cell.length_b   1.000
_cell.length_c   1.000
_cell.angle_alpha   90.00
_cell.angle_beta   90.00
_cell.angle_gamma   90.00
#
_symmetry.space_group_name_H-M   'P 1'
#
loop_
_entity.id
_entity.type
_entity.pdbx_description
1 polymer ?
#
loop_
_entity_poly.entity_id
_entity_poly.type
_entity_poly.pdbx_seq_one_letter_code
_entity_poly.pdbx_strand_id
1 'polypeptide(L)'
;MKSVIPWGVNVPFVYLAFALWGAGAVELLRYPSVHPYLMMLGAYSLYFGMIQRLFFPARKYFVTQLMSMAVGIPLHWGQVTGSAALLATEVWSLVDVKRYGSKYPVNYLVLSSVPMTLLAWTIYGGNYWLLVPPLLSYLLGVNEGVFSSTLRIRPRMGIQQLPIMASVMASWFFPVAVVPAVLIYVASFGWKGARPRLSALITLVVMVVVPTSSVWLGYQVHAFTLGIMSPLFSSCVTFSLSSENYDLEWPAPLLFAASYFTRQLSLLLSGLPWITGMIFLLFLISRKLGLKSLLLDF
;
A
#
# COMPACT_ATOMS: atom_id res chain seq x y z
N MET A 1 20.44 8.62 -18.11
CA MET A 1 20.08 7.69 -17.01
C MET A 1 18.99 6.78 -17.53
N LYS A 2 19.15 5.44 -17.50
CA LYS A 2 18.05 4.53 -17.80
C LYS A 2 16.95 4.75 -16.76
N SER A 3 15.78 5.20 -17.19
CA SER A 3 14.63 5.35 -16.31
C SER A 3 14.24 3.98 -15.77
N VAL A 4 14.19 3.86 -14.44
CA VAL A 4 13.52 2.73 -13.80
C VAL A 4 12.04 2.90 -14.14
N ILE A 5 11.48 1.98 -14.94
CA ILE A 5 10.04 2.00 -15.25
C ILE A 5 9.30 1.82 -13.91
N PRO A 6 8.41 2.75 -13.54
CA PRO A 6 7.80 2.72 -12.22
C PRO A 6 6.93 1.46 -12.04
N TRP A 7 7.21 0.75 -10.96
CA TRP A 7 6.50 -0.41 -10.42
C TRP A 7 4.99 -0.18 -10.42
N GLY A 8 4.23 -0.95 -11.19
CA GLY A 8 2.78 -0.74 -11.27
C GLY A 8 1.94 -1.74 -10.53
N VAL A 9 0.64 -1.47 -10.53
CA VAL A 9 -0.37 -2.38 -9.99
C VAL A 9 -0.92 -3.21 -11.14
N ASN A 10 -1.08 -4.52 -10.94
CA ASN A 10 -1.79 -5.35 -11.92
C ASN A 10 -3.28 -4.95 -11.95
N VAL A 11 -3.79 -4.55 -13.11
CA VAL A 11 -5.11 -3.89 -13.26
C VAL A 11 -6.29 -4.71 -12.68
N PRO A 12 -6.36 -6.04 -12.85
CA PRO A 12 -7.39 -6.87 -12.20
C PRO A 12 -7.44 -6.70 -10.68
N PHE A 13 -6.30 -6.51 -10.01
CA PHE A 13 -6.26 -6.30 -8.56
C PHE A 13 -6.74 -4.92 -8.15
N VAL A 14 -6.62 -3.92 -9.04
CA VAL A 14 -7.26 -2.62 -8.84
C VAL A 14 -8.78 -2.80 -8.85
N TYR A 15 -9.33 -3.48 -9.85
CA TYR A 15 -10.79 -3.73 -9.89
C TYR A 15 -11.27 -4.53 -8.69
N LEU A 16 -10.57 -5.60 -8.32
CA LEU A 16 -10.90 -6.41 -7.16
C LEU A 16 -10.91 -5.58 -5.87
N ALA A 17 -9.91 -4.72 -5.67
CA ALA A 17 -9.85 -3.85 -4.50
C ALA A 17 -11.02 -2.88 -4.43
N PHE A 18 -11.34 -2.20 -5.54
CA PHE A 18 -12.47 -1.28 -5.60
C PHE A 18 -13.81 -2.00 -5.42
N ALA A 19 -13.96 -3.22 -5.94
CA ALA A 19 -15.16 -4.03 -5.72
C ALA A 19 -15.32 -4.41 -4.23
N LEU A 20 -14.23 -4.85 -3.58
CA LEU A 20 -14.23 -5.20 -2.15
C LEU A 20 -14.49 -3.98 -1.27
N TRP A 21 -13.90 -2.83 -1.57
CA TRP A 21 -14.20 -1.59 -0.85
C TRP A 21 -15.63 -1.11 -1.07
N GLY A 22 -16.14 -1.20 -2.30
CA GLY A 22 -17.54 -0.89 -2.62
C GLY A 22 -18.49 -1.79 -1.83
N ALA A 23 -18.23 -3.10 -1.80
CA ALA A 23 -18.98 -4.05 -0.99
C ALA A 23 -18.89 -3.69 0.51
N GLY A 24 -17.70 -3.37 1.02
CA GLY A 24 -17.50 -2.91 2.39
C GLY A 24 -18.30 -1.66 2.74
N ALA A 25 -18.40 -0.70 1.81
CA ALA A 25 -19.19 0.51 2.00
C ALA A 25 -20.70 0.24 2.02
N VAL A 26 -21.19 -0.65 1.15
CA VAL A 26 -22.61 -1.08 1.15
C VAL A 26 -22.95 -1.85 2.42
N GLU A 27 -22.08 -2.77 2.83
CA GLU A 27 -22.28 -3.60 4.02
C GLU A 27 -22.22 -2.81 5.32
N LEU A 28 -21.62 -1.61 5.31
CA LEU A 28 -21.66 -0.73 6.47
C LEU A 28 -23.09 -0.42 6.94
N LEU A 29 -24.06 -0.41 6.02
CA LEU A 29 -25.47 -0.13 6.33
C LEU A 29 -26.24 -1.34 6.87
N ARG A 30 -25.78 -2.57 6.56
CA ARG A 30 -26.51 -3.81 6.87
C ARG A 30 -25.79 -4.66 7.91
N TYR A 31 -24.49 -4.88 7.72
CA TYR A 31 -23.64 -5.67 8.61
C TYR A 31 -22.34 -4.91 8.91
N PRO A 32 -22.36 -3.94 9.85
CA PRO A 32 -21.19 -3.11 10.18
C PRO A 32 -19.95 -3.89 10.64
N SER A 33 -20.13 -5.11 11.15
CA SER A 33 -19.04 -6.01 11.55
C SER A 33 -18.22 -6.54 10.36
N VAL A 34 -18.81 -6.62 9.17
CA VAL A 34 -18.17 -7.13 7.96
C VAL A 34 -17.38 -6.04 7.23
N HIS A 35 -17.81 -4.78 7.37
CA HIS A 35 -17.15 -3.61 6.78
C HIS A 35 -15.62 -3.62 6.93
N PRO A 36 -15.03 -3.63 8.14
CA PRO A 36 -13.57 -3.55 8.29
C PRO A 36 -12.82 -4.71 7.63
N TYR A 37 -13.45 -5.90 7.56
CA TYR A 37 -12.86 -7.04 6.88
C TYR A 37 -12.78 -6.83 5.36
N LEU A 38 -13.87 -6.40 4.73
CA LEU A 38 -13.88 -6.09 3.30
C LEU A 38 -12.94 -4.92 2.95
N MET A 39 -12.84 -3.91 3.83
CA MET A 39 -11.90 -2.80 3.67
C MET A 39 -10.44 -3.29 3.64
N MET A 40 -10.08 -4.20 4.57
CA MET A 40 -8.75 -4.80 4.60
C MET A 40 -8.51 -5.74 3.41
N LEU A 41 -9.49 -6.57 3.02
CA LEU A 41 -9.37 -7.43 1.84
C LEU A 41 -9.10 -6.63 0.56
N GLY A 42 -9.75 -5.47 0.38
CA GLY A 42 -9.47 -4.59 -0.75
C GLY A 42 -8.04 -4.04 -0.72
N ALA A 43 -7.54 -3.65 0.46
CA ALA A 43 -6.16 -3.21 0.62
C ALA A 43 -5.14 -4.31 0.32
N TYR A 44 -5.38 -5.53 0.81
CA TYR A 44 -4.55 -6.69 0.52
C TYR A 44 -4.59 -7.11 -0.94
N SER A 45 -5.72 -6.91 -1.62
CA SER A 45 -5.83 -7.12 -3.06
C SER A 45 -4.89 -6.20 -3.84
N LEU A 46 -4.88 -4.89 -3.55
CA LEU A 46 -3.90 -3.97 -4.15
C LEU A 46 -2.47 -4.39 -3.83
N TYR A 47 -2.17 -4.67 -2.56
CA TYR A 47 -0.85 -5.12 -2.11
C TYR A 47 -0.36 -6.33 -2.91
N PHE A 48 -1.19 -7.37 -3.07
CA PHE A 48 -0.85 -8.57 -3.84
C PHE A 48 -0.58 -8.25 -5.29
N GLY A 49 -1.48 -7.50 -5.94
CA GLY A 49 -1.32 -7.12 -7.34
C GLY A 49 -0.07 -6.31 -7.62
N MET A 50 0.38 -5.51 -6.65
CA MET A 50 1.60 -4.74 -6.78
C MET A 50 2.86 -5.55 -6.48
N ILE A 51 2.86 -6.44 -5.47
CA ILE A 51 3.98 -7.35 -5.20
C ILE A 51 4.21 -8.28 -6.38
N GLN A 52 3.16 -8.86 -6.94
CA GLN A 52 3.31 -9.72 -8.13
C GLN A 52 3.98 -8.97 -9.27
N ARG A 53 3.56 -7.72 -9.52
CA ARG A 53 4.13 -6.88 -10.59
C ARG A 53 5.61 -6.56 -10.37
N LEU A 54 6.07 -6.56 -9.11
CA LEU A 54 7.50 -6.45 -8.74
C LEU A 54 8.36 -7.56 -9.37
N PHE A 55 7.79 -8.75 -9.56
CA PHE A 55 8.49 -9.96 -10.00
C PHE A 55 8.12 -10.42 -11.42
N PHE A 56 7.32 -9.64 -12.15
CA PHE A 56 6.58 -10.11 -13.34
C PHE A 56 7.31 -10.08 -14.70
N PRO A 57 8.63 -9.84 -14.78
CA PRO A 57 9.39 -10.31 -15.92
C PRO A 57 9.27 -11.74 -16.44
N ALA A 58 8.43 -12.64 -15.94
CA ALA A 58 8.47 -14.02 -16.41
C ALA A 58 7.13 -14.76 -16.25
N ARG A 59 6.59 -15.22 -17.38
CA ARG A 59 5.58 -16.30 -17.47
C ARG A 59 5.91 -17.51 -16.60
N LYS A 60 7.18 -17.65 -16.21
CA LYS A 60 7.72 -18.65 -15.29
C LYS A 60 6.98 -18.74 -13.96
N TYR A 61 6.43 -17.65 -13.42
CA TYR A 61 5.75 -17.64 -12.12
C TYR A 61 4.23 -17.67 -12.20
N PHE A 62 3.66 -17.93 -13.38
CA PHE A 62 2.21 -17.84 -13.62
C PHE A 62 1.36 -18.66 -12.63
N VAL A 63 1.82 -19.87 -12.28
CA VAL A 63 1.07 -20.75 -11.36
C VAL A 63 0.94 -20.13 -9.97
N THR A 64 2.04 -19.63 -9.39
CA THR A 64 2.00 -19.03 -8.05
C THR A 64 1.26 -17.70 -8.07
N GLN A 65 1.34 -16.95 -9.18
CA GLN A 65 0.55 -15.73 -9.40
C GLN A 65 -0.95 -16.02 -9.43
N LEU A 66 -1.38 -17.05 -10.17
CA LEU A 66 -2.78 -17.49 -10.21
C LEU A 66 -3.25 -17.94 -8.82
N MET A 67 -2.44 -18.73 -8.10
CA MET A 67 -2.76 -19.16 -6.74
C MET A 67 -2.90 -17.98 -5.77
N SER A 68 -2.10 -16.92 -5.93
CA SER A 68 -2.25 -15.71 -5.12
C SER A 68 -3.52 -14.91 -5.43
N MET A 69 -4.26 -15.20 -6.51
CA MET A 69 -5.62 -14.68 -6.70
C MET A 69 -6.62 -15.26 -5.70
N ALA A 70 -6.26 -16.28 -4.91
CA ALA A 70 -7.04 -16.72 -3.76
C ALA A 70 -7.32 -15.59 -2.75
N VAL A 71 -6.53 -14.49 -2.78
CA VAL A 71 -6.82 -13.25 -2.03
C VAL A 71 -8.20 -12.65 -2.37
N GLY A 72 -8.71 -12.90 -3.58
CA GLY A 72 -10.05 -12.47 -4.00
C GLY A 72 -11.17 -13.32 -3.41
N ILE A 73 -10.87 -14.45 -2.77
CA ILE A 73 -11.85 -15.24 -2.01
C ILE A 73 -11.97 -14.58 -0.63
N PRO A 74 -13.15 -14.04 -0.25
CA PRO A 74 -13.32 -13.32 1.01
C PRO A 74 -13.41 -14.26 2.23
N LEU A 75 -12.57 -15.28 2.26
CA LEU A 75 -12.42 -16.25 3.35
C LEU A 75 -11.01 -16.13 3.92
N HIS A 76 -10.91 -16.23 5.25
CA HIS A 76 -9.65 -16.14 5.99
C HIS A 76 -8.57 -17.08 5.43
N TRP A 77 -8.91 -18.35 5.18
CA TRP A 77 -7.99 -19.33 4.60
C TRP A 77 -7.62 -19.06 3.13
N GLY A 78 -8.47 -18.33 2.39
CA GLY A 78 -8.13 -17.81 1.06
C GLY A 78 -6.96 -16.82 1.13
N GLN A 79 -6.95 -15.97 2.16
CA GLN A 79 -5.88 -15.01 2.41
C GLN A 79 -4.56 -15.70 2.81
N VAL A 80 -4.63 -16.72 3.68
CA VAL A 80 -3.45 -17.52 4.06
C VAL A 80 -2.85 -18.22 2.83
N THR A 81 -3.69 -18.87 2.02
CA THR A 81 -3.27 -19.57 0.80
C THR A 81 -2.64 -18.60 -0.19
N GLY A 82 -3.28 -17.45 -0.42
CA GLY A 82 -2.75 -16.42 -1.30
C GLY A 82 -1.40 -15.88 -0.81
N SER A 83 -1.27 -15.64 0.50
CA SER A 83 -0.02 -15.16 1.11
C SER A 83 1.11 -16.18 0.98
N ALA A 84 0.81 -17.48 1.12
CA ALA A 84 1.79 -18.55 0.93
C ALA A 84 2.26 -18.62 -0.52
N ALA A 85 1.34 -18.48 -1.48
CA ALA A 85 1.69 -18.41 -2.90
C ALA A 85 2.54 -17.17 -3.24
N LEU A 86 2.26 -16.03 -2.60
CA LEU A 86 3.05 -14.80 -2.74
C LEU A 86 4.48 -14.99 -2.20
N LEU A 87 4.62 -15.63 -1.03
CA LEU A 87 5.92 -15.96 -0.45
C LEU A 87 6.72 -16.92 -1.34
N ALA A 88 6.07 -17.95 -1.87
CA ALA A 88 6.70 -18.87 -2.82
C ALA A 88 7.22 -18.13 -4.07
N THR A 89 6.43 -17.17 -4.58
CA THR A 89 6.81 -16.32 -5.72
C THR A 89 8.03 -15.46 -5.38
N GLU A 90 8.03 -14.80 -4.22
CA GLU A 90 9.15 -13.97 -3.76
C GLU A 90 10.43 -14.82 -3.64
N VAL A 91 10.39 -15.95 -2.92
CA VAL A 91 11.56 -16.83 -2.75
C VAL A 91 12.10 -17.30 -4.09
N TRP A 92 11.22 -17.75 -4.99
CA TRP A 92 11.63 -18.22 -6.32
C TRP A 92 12.29 -17.10 -7.13
N SER A 93 11.69 -15.90 -7.12
CA SER A 93 12.23 -14.75 -7.84
C SER A 93 13.61 -14.31 -7.33
N LEU A 94 13.82 -14.34 -6.01
CA LEU A 94 15.11 -13.97 -5.41
C LEU A 94 16.21 -14.97 -5.76
N VAL A 95 15.88 -16.27 -5.78
CA VAL A 95 16.80 -17.33 -6.21
C VAL A 95 17.22 -17.10 -7.67
N ASP A 96 16.28 -16.78 -8.54
CA ASP A 96 16.54 -16.51 -9.95
C ASP A 96 17.43 -15.27 -10.13
N VAL A 97 17.10 -14.14 -9.50
CA VAL A 97 17.89 -12.91 -9.57
C VAL A 97 19.33 -13.14 -9.13
N LYS A 98 19.54 -13.92 -8.06
CA LYS A 98 20.87 -14.28 -7.56
C LYS A 98 21.65 -15.11 -8.58
N ARG A 99 20.99 -16.04 -9.28
CA ARG A 99 21.59 -16.86 -10.34
C ARG A 99 22.01 -16.03 -11.57
N TYR A 100 21.29 -14.95 -11.87
CA TYR A 100 21.64 -14.03 -12.97
C TYR A 100 22.81 -13.08 -12.64
N GLY A 101 23.41 -13.16 -11.45
CA GLY A 101 24.61 -12.38 -11.09
C GLY A 101 24.36 -10.89 -10.86
N SER A 102 23.10 -10.45 -10.83
CA SER A 102 22.74 -9.05 -10.61
C SER A 102 22.85 -8.66 -9.14
N LYS A 103 23.36 -7.45 -8.85
CA LYS A 103 23.25 -6.84 -7.52
C LYS A 103 21.80 -6.40 -7.31
N TYR A 104 21.00 -7.24 -6.66
CA TYR A 104 19.62 -6.89 -6.32
C TYR A 104 19.60 -5.76 -5.27
N PRO A 105 18.99 -4.60 -5.53
CA PRO A 105 18.81 -3.58 -4.52
C PRO A 105 17.83 -4.13 -3.47
N VAL A 106 18.34 -4.41 -2.27
CA VAL A 106 17.56 -5.08 -1.23
C VAL A 106 16.65 -4.07 -0.54
N ASN A 107 15.36 -4.10 -0.89
CA ASN A 107 14.34 -3.33 -0.18
C ASN A 107 13.77 -4.19 0.96
N TYR A 108 14.39 -4.13 2.15
CA TYR A 108 13.99 -4.93 3.31
C TYR A 108 12.54 -4.68 3.73
N LEU A 109 12.03 -3.46 3.58
CA LEU A 109 10.63 -3.14 3.89
C LEU A 109 9.66 -3.91 2.99
N VAL A 110 9.92 -3.93 1.67
CA VAL A 110 9.09 -4.68 0.73
C VAL A 110 9.25 -6.19 0.94
N LEU A 111 10.48 -6.69 1.00
CA LEU A 111 10.75 -8.13 1.11
C LEU A 111 10.28 -8.71 2.45
N SER A 112 10.33 -7.94 3.55
CA SER A 112 9.79 -8.42 4.83
C SER A 112 8.27 -8.44 4.85
N SER A 113 7.60 -7.59 4.05
CA SER A 113 6.14 -7.51 4.07
C SER A 113 5.46 -8.83 3.71
N VAL A 114 6.01 -9.60 2.76
CA VAL A 114 5.43 -10.86 2.27
C VAL A 114 5.39 -11.96 3.35
N PRO A 115 6.50 -12.33 4.01
CA PRO A 115 6.46 -13.28 5.12
C PRO A 115 5.67 -12.73 6.32
N MET A 116 5.71 -11.42 6.59
CA MET A 116 4.90 -10.80 7.64
C MET A 116 3.40 -10.93 7.34
N THR A 117 2.98 -10.82 6.08
CA THR A 117 1.59 -11.00 5.65
C THR A 117 1.11 -12.42 5.88
N LEU A 118 1.89 -13.43 5.49
CA LEU A 118 1.55 -14.83 5.75
C LEU A 118 1.38 -15.09 7.25
N LEU A 119 2.33 -14.62 8.06
CA LEU A 119 2.25 -14.73 9.51
C LEU A 119 0.97 -14.06 10.03
N ALA A 120 0.76 -12.79 9.69
CA ALA A 120 -0.36 -12.00 10.17
C ALA A 120 -1.72 -12.64 9.84
N TRP A 121 -1.91 -13.13 8.61
CA TRP A 121 -3.13 -13.86 8.25
C TRP A 121 -3.27 -15.18 9.00
N THR A 122 -2.18 -15.93 9.19
CA THR A 122 -2.22 -17.20 9.93
C THR A 122 -2.71 -17.01 11.37
N ILE A 123 -2.29 -15.93 12.04
CA ILE A 123 -2.65 -15.64 13.44
C ILE A 123 -3.76 -14.58 13.60
N TYR A 124 -4.39 -14.16 12.51
CA TYR A 124 -5.27 -12.98 12.46
C TYR A 124 -6.34 -12.97 13.57
N GLY A 125 -7.02 -14.10 13.81
CA GLY A 125 -7.94 -14.28 14.95
C GLY A 125 -9.05 -13.23 15.08
N GLY A 126 -9.32 -12.41 14.06
CA GLY A 126 -10.26 -11.28 14.11
C GLY A 126 -9.65 -9.92 14.50
N ASN A 127 -8.35 -9.84 14.81
CA ASN A 127 -7.68 -8.59 15.16
C ASN A 127 -7.09 -7.89 13.93
N TYR A 128 -7.80 -6.88 13.41
CA TYR A 128 -7.39 -6.05 12.26
C TYR A 128 -6.02 -5.40 12.42
N TRP A 129 -5.58 -5.13 13.65
CA TRP A 129 -4.28 -4.51 13.88
C TRP A 129 -3.12 -5.41 13.46
N LEU A 130 -3.26 -6.74 13.56
CA LEU A 130 -2.20 -7.67 13.13
C LEU A 130 -1.87 -7.54 11.65
N LEU A 131 -2.84 -7.09 10.86
CA LEU A 131 -2.73 -6.89 9.42
C LEU A 131 -2.12 -5.53 9.04
N VAL A 132 -1.95 -4.60 9.98
CA VAL A 132 -1.42 -3.25 9.72
C VAL A 132 0.10 -3.27 9.48
N PRO A 133 0.94 -3.88 10.35
CA PRO A 133 2.40 -3.84 10.17
C PRO A 133 2.93 -4.40 8.85
N PRO A 134 2.46 -5.55 8.31
CA PRO A 134 2.90 -5.99 6.98
C PRO A 134 2.55 -4.98 5.87
N LEU A 135 1.33 -4.42 5.86
CA LEU A 135 0.94 -3.39 4.89
C LEU A 135 1.77 -2.12 5.06
N LEU A 136 2.00 -1.67 6.30
CA LEU A 136 2.84 -0.51 6.59
C LEU A 136 4.27 -0.72 6.05
N SER A 137 4.87 -1.89 6.31
CA SER A 137 6.19 -2.24 5.78
C SER A 137 6.22 -2.11 4.26
N TYR A 138 5.24 -2.72 3.59
CA TYR A 138 5.13 -2.64 2.14
C TYR A 138 4.98 -1.21 1.61
N LEU A 139 4.04 -0.45 2.16
CA LEU A 139 3.69 0.89 1.69
C LEU A 139 4.86 1.85 1.81
N LEU A 140 5.58 1.82 2.93
CA LEU A 140 6.79 2.61 3.12
C LEU A 140 7.89 2.16 2.15
N GLY A 141 8.06 0.84 2.00
CA GLY A 141 9.08 0.27 1.13
C GLY A 141 8.90 0.61 -0.35
N VAL A 142 7.69 0.50 -0.91
CA VAL A 142 7.44 0.82 -2.33
C VAL A 142 7.50 2.32 -2.60
N ASN A 143 7.00 3.14 -1.66
CA ASN A 143 7.00 4.58 -1.84
C ASN A 143 8.38 5.23 -1.67
N GLU A 144 9.41 4.51 -1.19
CA GLU A 144 10.81 4.95 -1.34
C GLU A 144 11.16 5.26 -2.80
N GLY A 145 10.72 4.41 -3.74
CA GLY A 145 10.97 4.61 -5.17
C GLY A 145 10.24 5.84 -5.72
N VAL A 146 8.99 6.04 -5.30
CA VAL A 146 8.19 7.20 -5.69
C VAL A 146 8.84 8.47 -5.16
N PHE A 147 9.05 8.58 -3.85
CA PHE A 147 9.58 9.80 -3.25
C PHE A 147 11.02 10.09 -3.65
N SER A 148 11.89 9.09 -3.77
CA SER A 148 13.25 9.31 -4.28
C SER A 148 13.24 9.93 -5.68
N SER A 149 12.36 9.46 -6.56
CA SER A 149 12.22 10.01 -7.91
C SER A 149 11.62 11.42 -7.93
N THR A 150 10.60 11.69 -7.10
CA THR A 150 9.88 12.98 -7.11
C THR A 150 10.60 14.06 -6.32
N LEU A 151 11.35 13.68 -5.28
CA LEU A 151 12.16 14.58 -4.45
C LEU A 151 13.59 14.74 -4.99
N ARG A 152 13.97 13.93 -5.99
CA ARG A 152 15.32 13.86 -6.60
C ARG A 152 16.41 13.52 -5.59
N ILE A 153 16.10 12.60 -4.69
CA ILE A 153 17.06 12.05 -3.72
C ILE A 153 17.39 10.60 -4.05
N ARG A 154 18.42 10.04 -3.40
CA ARG A 154 18.73 8.61 -3.54
C ARG A 154 17.72 7.79 -2.73
N PRO A 155 17.19 6.68 -3.28
CA PRO A 155 16.33 5.78 -2.52
C PRO A 155 17.11 5.11 -1.39
N ARG A 156 16.43 4.86 -0.27
CA ARG A 156 17.00 4.11 0.83
C ARG A 156 16.78 2.63 0.61
N MET A 157 17.84 1.86 0.71
CA MET A 157 17.82 0.42 0.54
C MET A 157 18.72 -0.23 1.58
N GLY A 158 18.47 -1.50 1.88
CA GLY A 158 19.27 -2.29 2.79
C GLY A 158 19.25 -1.75 4.22
N ILE A 159 20.42 -1.70 4.86
CA ILE A 159 20.59 -1.42 6.29
C ILE A 159 19.98 -0.07 6.72
N GLN A 160 19.90 0.89 5.80
CA GLN A 160 19.29 2.20 6.07
C GLN A 160 17.79 2.13 6.42
N GLN A 161 17.13 1.02 6.09
CA GLN A 161 15.71 0.80 6.39
C GLN A 161 15.49 0.14 7.76
N LEU A 162 16.53 -0.36 8.43
CA LEU A 162 16.40 -1.06 9.72
C LEU A 162 15.72 -0.23 10.82
N PRO A 163 16.00 1.08 10.99
CA PRO A 163 15.32 1.86 12.02
C PRO A 163 13.81 1.93 11.81
N ILE A 164 13.36 2.09 10.56
CA ILE A 164 11.93 2.10 10.21
C ILE A 164 11.34 0.72 10.47
N MET A 165 12.01 -0.34 10.00
CA MET A 165 11.56 -1.72 10.15
C MET A 165 11.42 -2.11 11.63
N ALA A 166 12.33 -1.66 12.50
CA ALA A 166 12.24 -1.87 13.93
C ALA A 166 10.97 -1.22 14.51
N SER A 167 10.64 0.02 14.13
CA SER A 167 9.40 0.67 14.54
C SER A 167 8.15 -0.01 13.97
N VAL A 168 8.19 -0.47 12.72
CA VAL A 168 7.11 -1.25 12.11
C VAL A 168 6.90 -2.57 12.87
N MET A 169 7.96 -3.30 13.22
CA MET A 169 7.86 -4.53 14.01
C MET A 169 7.35 -4.27 15.43
N ALA A 170 7.83 -3.21 16.09
CA ALA A 170 7.32 -2.80 17.39
C ALA A 170 5.82 -2.49 17.34
N SER A 171 5.31 -2.04 16.19
CA SER A 171 3.89 -1.73 16.04
C SER A 171 2.96 -2.94 16.14
N TRP A 172 3.43 -4.19 15.96
CA TRP A 172 2.60 -5.37 16.28
C TRP A 172 2.19 -5.42 17.74
N PHE A 173 3.06 -4.99 18.65
CA PHE A 173 2.82 -5.01 20.10
C PHE A 173 2.28 -3.68 20.62
N PHE A 174 2.73 -2.58 20.00
CA PHE A 174 2.40 -1.22 20.44
C PHE A 174 1.86 -0.39 19.27
N PRO A 175 0.53 -0.25 19.11
CA PRO A 175 -0.03 0.44 17.95
C PRO A 175 0.51 1.85 17.72
N VAL A 176 0.87 2.55 18.80
CA VAL A 176 1.47 3.89 18.78
C VAL A 176 2.82 3.93 18.04
N ALA A 177 3.54 2.80 17.93
CA ALA A 177 4.82 2.72 17.24
C ALA A 177 4.75 2.97 15.72
N VAL A 178 3.54 3.03 15.14
CA VAL A 178 3.35 3.55 13.76
C VAL A 178 3.82 5.00 13.63
N VAL A 179 3.62 5.82 14.66
CA VAL A 179 4.02 7.24 14.65
C VAL A 179 5.54 7.41 14.49
N PRO A 180 6.40 6.82 15.35
CA PRO A 180 7.84 6.89 15.14
C PRO A 180 8.28 6.25 13.82
N ALA A 181 7.63 5.17 13.36
CA ALA A 181 7.95 4.58 12.05
C ALA A 181 7.80 5.62 10.92
N VAL A 182 6.68 6.34 10.90
CA VAL A 182 6.42 7.38 9.89
C VAL A 182 7.31 8.60 10.09
N LEU A 183 7.53 9.06 11.33
CA LEU A 183 8.40 10.22 11.59
C LEU A 183 9.84 9.95 11.14
N ILE A 184 10.39 8.78 11.46
CA ILE A 184 11.72 8.36 10.99
C ILE A 184 11.73 8.28 9.47
N TYR A 185 10.67 7.72 8.87
CA TYR A 185 10.53 7.62 7.42
C TYR A 185 10.48 8.98 6.71
N VAL A 186 9.79 9.98 7.27
CA VAL A 186 9.71 11.32 6.66
C VAL A 186 10.99 12.12 6.90
N ALA A 187 11.51 12.11 8.13
CA ALA A 187 12.69 12.89 8.53
C ALA A 187 13.94 12.55 7.69
N SER A 188 14.08 11.29 7.31
CA SER A 188 15.18 10.79 6.48
C SER A 188 15.20 11.28 5.03
N PHE A 189 14.10 11.84 4.51
CA PHE A 189 14.11 12.39 3.13
C PHE A 189 14.96 13.66 3.01
N GLY A 190 15.35 14.30 4.12
CA GLY A 190 16.33 15.38 4.16
C GLY A 190 15.99 16.55 3.23
N TRP A 191 15.41 17.62 3.77
CA TRP A 191 14.87 18.74 2.97
C TRP A 191 15.91 19.62 2.24
N LYS A 192 17.21 19.40 2.45
CA LYS A 192 18.26 20.25 1.86
C LYS A 192 18.39 20.00 0.36
N GLY A 193 17.98 20.99 -0.45
CA GLY A 193 18.12 20.96 -1.91
C GLY A 193 17.03 20.17 -2.65
N ALA A 194 16.03 19.64 -1.94
CA ALA A 194 14.89 18.96 -2.55
C ALA A 194 14.00 19.97 -3.30
N ARG A 195 13.49 19.58 -4.47
CA ARG A 195 12.45 20.31 -5.21
C ARG A 195 11.18 19.46 -5.24
N PRO A 196 10.46 19.36 -4.11
CA PRO A 196 9.35 18.44 -3.99
C PRO A 196 8.22 18.81 -4.94
N ARG A 197 7.66 17.79 -5.59
CA ARG A 197 6.33 17.89 -6.20
C ARG A 197 5.28 18.11 -5.11
N LEU A 198 4.27 18.92 -5.41
CA LEU A 198 3.24 19.29 -4.43
C LEU A 198 2.53 18.07 -3.86
N SER A 199 2.16 17.10 -4.71
CA SER A 199 1.53 15.85 -4.26
C SER A 199 2.42 15.07 -3.31
N ALA A 200 3.72 14.94 -3.60
CA ALA A 200 4.65 14.25 -2.71
C ALA A 200 4.75 14.93 -1.33
N LEU A 201 4.83 16.26 -1.30
CA LEU A 201 4.86 17.03 -0.06
C LEU A 201 3.58 16.82 0.76
N ILE A 202 2.42 16.96 0.13
CA ILE A 202 1.13 16.83 0.78
C ILE A 202 0.92 15.41 1.31
N THR A 203 1.28 14.38 0.54
CA THR A 203 1.22 12.99 0.99
C THR A 203 2.08 12.77 2.23
N LEU A 204 3.32 13.26 2.26
CA LEU A 204 4.21 13.15 3.42
C LEU A 204 3.65 13.90 4.65
N VAL A 205 3.06 15.08 4.45
CA VAL A 205 2.42 15.85 5.53
C VAL A 205 1.23 15.08 6.11
N VAL A 206 0.34 14.57 5.27
CA VAL A 206 -0.83 13.79 5.71
C VAL A 206 -0.41 12.54 6.48
N MET A 207 0.61 11.83 5.98
CA MET A 207 1.20 10.67 6.66
C MET A 207 1.72 10.97 8.05
N VAL A 208 2.20 12.19 8.32
CA VAL A 208 2.64 12.57 9.66
C VAL A 208 1.45 13.04 10.51
N VAL A 209 0.64 13.95 9.98
CA VAL A 209 -0.42 14.63 10.73
C VAL A 209 -1.45 13.63 11.22
N VAL A 210 -2.01 12.80 10.35
CA VAL A 210 -3.15 11.92 10.72
C VAL A 210 -2.77 10.87 11.78
N PRO A 211 -1.69 10.06 11.61
CA PRO A 211 -1.26 9.12 12.64
C PRO A 211 -0.85 9.80 13.94
N THR A 212 -0.20 10.97 13.89
CA THR A 212 0.17 11.71 15.11
C THR A 212 -1.07 12.22 15.85
N SER A 213 -2.06 12.75 15.13
CA SER A 213 -3.34 13.15 15.71
C SER A 213 -4.08 11.98 16.36
N SER A 214 -3.92 10.76 15.83
CA SER A 214 -4.57 9.55 16.38
C SER A 214 -4.08 9.14 17.77
N VAL A 215 -2.92 9.64 18.21
CA VAL A 215 -2.46 9.47 19.60
C VAL A 215 -3.44 10.12 20.58
N TRP A 216 -4.04 11.24 20.18
CA TRP A 216 -4.99 12.01 21.01
C TRP A 216 -6.44 11.70 20.67
N LEU A 217 -6.75 11.52 19.38
CA LEU A 217 -8.11 11.34 18.87
C LEU A 217 -8.54 9.87 18.75
N GLY A 218 -7.63 8.91 18.97
CA GLY A 218 -7.90 7.48 18.86
C GLY A 218 -8.09 6.97 17.42
N TYR A 219 -8.71 5.79 17.29
CA TYR A 219 -9.00 5.09 16.03
C TYR A 219 -7.77 4.80 15.16
N GLN A 220 -6.77 4.11 15.74
CA GLN A 220 -5.46 3.86 15.12
C GLN A 220 -5.56 3.12 13.78
N VAL A 221 -6.46 2.14 13.65
CA VAL A 221 -6.68 1.43 12.37
C VAL A 221 -7.16 2.40 11.28
N HIS A 222 -8.10 3.30 11.62
CA HIS A 222 -8.60 4.30 10.66
C HIS A 222 -7.52 5.33 10.34
N ALA A 223 -6.72 5.74 11.33
CA ALA A 223 -5.60 6.65 11.11
C ALA A 223 -4.54 6.04 10.17
N PHE A 224 -4.28 4.73 10.30
CA PHE A 224 -3.46 4.00 9.34
C PHE A 224 -4.11 3.98 7.95
N THR A 225 -5.37 3.58 7.86
CA THR A 225 -6.11 3.46 6.58
C THR A 225 -6.20 4.78 5.82
N LEU A 226 -6.51 5.87 6.51
CA LEU A 226 -6.82 7.18 5.92
C LEU A 226 -5.61 8.12 5.89
N GLY A 227 -4.68 7.98 6.83
CA GLY A 227 -3.49 8.81 6.91
C GLY A 227 -2.27 8.24 6.21
N ILE A 228 -2.16 6.91 6.09
CA ILE A 228 -0.98 6.24 5.53
C ILE A 228 -1.34 5.44 4.30
N MET A 229 -2.22 4.45 4.44
CA MET A 229 -2.51 3.47 3.39
C MET A 229 -3.12 4.12 2.15
N SER A 230 -4.22 4.86 2.30
CA SER A 230 -4.90 5.47 1.15
C SER A 230 -4.02 6.52 0.44
N PRO A 231 -3.35 7.46 1.15
CA PRO A 231 -2.43 8.41 0.52
C PRO A 231 -1.22 7.75 -0.16
N LEU A 232 -0.64 6.71 0.44
CA LEU A 232 0.51 6.02 -0.15
C LEU A 232 0.12 5.15 -1.33
N PHE A 233 -1.06 4.51 -1.29
CA PHE A 233 -1.58 3.79 -2.45
C PHE A 233 -1.92 4.74 -3.59
N SER A 234 -2.62 5.86 -3.33
CA SER A 234 -2.93 6.84 -4.38
C SER A 234 -1.66 7.39 -5.03
N SER A 235 -0.65 7.70 -4.22
CA SER A 235 0.63 8.20 -4.68
C SER A 235 1.35 7.18 -5.57
N CYS A 236 1.54 5.94 -5.12
CA CYS A 236 2.25 4.93 -5.91
C CYS A 236 1.48 4.49 -7.16
N VAL A 237 0.15 4.32 -7.06
CA VAL A 237 -0.72 3.92 -8.18
C VAL A 237 -0.69 5.00 -9.26
N THR A 238 -0.86 6.27 -8.87
CA THR A 238 -0.81 7.40 -9.81
C THR A 238 0.58 7.53 -10.42
N PHE A 239 1.63 7.47 -9.60
CA PHE A 239 3.01 7.57 -10.09
C PHE A 239 3.35 6.50 -11.12
N SER A 240 2.87 5.27 -10.92
CA SER A 240 3.18 4.19 -11.86
C SER A 240 2.31 4.16 -13.09
N LEU A 241 0.99 4.26 -12.92
CA LEU A 241 0.07 4.12 -14.04
C LEU A 241 0.00 5.42 -14.84
N SER A 242 0.03 6.57 -14.18
CA SER A 242 -0.19 7.86 -14.81
C SER A 242 0.77 8.93 -14.26
N SER A 243 2.08 8.68 -14.38
CA SER A 243 3.13 9.59 -13.88
C SER A 243 2.99 11.04 -14.36
N GLU A 244 2.38 11.25 -15.53
CA GLU A 244 2.02 12.54 -16.11
C GLU A 244 1.00 13.32 -15.28
N ASN A 245 0.13 12.61 -14.55
CA ASN A 245 -0.92 13.17 -13.71
C ASN A 245 -0.51 13.28 -12.23
N TYR A 246 0.70 12.85 -11.86
CA TYR A 246 1.13 12.79 -10.46
C TYR A 246 1.05 14.16 -9.75
N ASP A 247 1.38 15.26 -10.44
CA ASP A 247 1.29 16.60 -9.87
C ASP A 247 -0.14 17.09 -9.61
N LEU A 248 -1.16 16.37 -10.13
CA LEU A 248 -2.57 16.64 -9.89
C LEU A 248 -3.16 15.78 -8.74
N GLU A 249 -2.37 14.86 -8.17
CA GLU A 249 -2.82 13.90 -7.14
C GLU A 249 -3.03 14.52 -5.75
N TRP A 250 -2.46 15.69 -5.49
CA TRP A 250 -2.47 16.35 -4.19
C TRP A 250 -3.84 16.49 -3.48
N PRO A 251 -5.00 16.59 -4.15
CA PRO A 251 -6.29 16.61 -3.47
C PRO A 251 -6.62 15.27 -2.78
N ALA A 252 -6.17 14.13 -3.31
CA ALA A 252 -6.54 12.81 -2.77
C ALA A 252 -6.06 12.60 -1.32
N PRO A 253 -4.77 12.82 -0.98
CA PRO A 253 -4.30 12.74 0.41
C PRO A 253 -5.07 13.66 1.37
N LEU A 254 -5.43 14.88 0.94
CA LEU A 254 -6.20 15.82 1.76
C LEU A 254 -7.63 15.33 2.00
N LEU A 255 -8.27 14.75 0.97
CA LEU A 255 -9.59 14.15 1.10
C LEU A 255 -9.58 12.95 2.06
N PHE A 256 -8.53 12.12 2.01
CA PHE A 256 -8.37 11.03 2.98
C PHE A 256 -8.10 11.54 4.41
N ALA A 257 -7.31 12.60 4.56
CA ALA A 257 -7.12 13.26 5.86
C ALA A 257 -8.44 13.83 6.39
N ALA A 258 -9.21 14.51 5.54
CA ALA A 258 -10.53 15.05 5.89
C ALA A 258 -11.47 13.93 6.33
N SER A 259 -11.48 12.78 5.65
CA SER A 259 -12.22 11.59 6.05
C SER A 259 -11.88 11.13 7.47
N TYR A 260 -10.59 11.17 7.86
CA TYR A 260 -10.19 10.81 9.22
C TYR A 260 -10.71 11.81 10.26
N PHE A 261 -10.63 13.11 10.00
CA PHE A 261 -11.09 14.10 10.97
C PHE A 261 -12.63 14.13 11.09
N THR A 262 -13.36 13.95 9.98
CA THR A 262 -14.84 13.89 10.03
C THR A 262 -15.35 12.59 10.64
N ARG A 263 -14.54 11.52 10.69
CA ARG A 263 -14.86 10.28 11.42
C ARG A 263 -15.15 10.52 12.90
N GLN A 264 -14.54 11.54 13.49
CA GLN A 264 -14.79 11.90 14.89
C GLN A 264 -16.23 12.38 15.11
N LEU A 265 -16.88 12.87 14.06
CA LEU A 265 -18.28 13.29 14.08
C LEU A 265 -19.21 12.13 13.71
N SER A 266 -18.96 11.47 12.56
CA SER A 266 -19.67 10.26 12.18
C SER A 266 -18.92 9.45 11.12
N LEU A 267 -19.15 8.13 11.12
CA LEU A 267 -18.59 7.24 10.11
C LEU A 267 -19.18 7.49 8.71
N LEU A 268 -20.44 7.91 8.61
CA LEU A 268 -21.07 8.20 7.32
C LEU A 268 -20.51 9.49 6.69
N LEU A 269 -20.30 10.53 7.50
CA LEU A 269 -19.66 11.77 7.04
C LEU A 269 -18.19 11.54 6.64
N SER A 270 -17.50 10.62 7.33
CA SER A 270 -16.16 10.16 6.95
C SER A 270 -16.12 9.48 5.59
N GLY A 271 -17.19 8.80 5.19
CA GLY A 271 -17.27 8.14 3.89
C GLY A 271 -17.24 9.10 2.70
N LEU A 272 -17.82 10.29 2.81
CA LEU A 272 -17.95 11.23 1.67
C LEU A 272 -16.58 11.69 1.12
N PRO A 273 -15.67 12.24 1.95
CA PRO A 273 -14.33 12.61 1.46
C PRO A 273 -13.55 11.40 0.96
N TRP A 274 -13.69 10.23 1.59
CA TRP A 274 -13.00 9.01 1.15
C TRP A 274 -13.44 8.56 -0.24
N ILE A 275 -14.75 8.46 -0.49
CA ILE A 275 -15.32 8.12 -1.80
C ILE A 275 -14.86 9.13 -2.85
N THR A 276 -14.89 10.41 -2.51
CA THR A 276 -14.47 11.50 -3.42
C THR A 276 -12.99 11.34 -3.78
N GLY A 277 -12.13 11.06 -2.81
CA GLY A 277 -10.71 10.80 -3.05
C GLY A 277 -10.46 9.56 -3.91
N MET A 278 -11.25 8.51 -3.74
CA MET A 278 -11.16 7.29 -4.55
C MET A 278 -11.65 7.47 -5.98
N ILE A 279 -12.74 8.21 -6.19
CA ILE A 279 -13.22 8.59 -7.54
C ILE A 279 -12.18 9.46 -8.22
N PHE A 280 -11.57 10.41 -7.49
CA PHE A 280 -10.51 11.24 -8.02
C PHE A 280 -9.28 10.42 -8.44
N LEU A 281 -8.86 9.45 -7.62
CA LEU A 281 -7.80 8.50 -7.99
C LEU A 281 -8.14 7.75 -9.29
N LEU A 282 -9.35 7.19 -9.41
CA LEU A 282 -9.80 6.49 -10.62
C LEU A 282 -9.78 7.40 -11.85
N PHE A 283 -10.18 8.66 -11.69
CA PHE A 283 -10.14 9.65 -12.76
C PHE A 283 -8.70 9.85 -13.26
N LEU A 284 -7.73 10.02 -12.36
CA LEU A 284 -6.32 10.22 -12.72
C LEU A 284 -5.71 9.04 -13.48
N ILE A 285 -6.13 7.80 -13.18
CA ILE A 285 -5.59 6.58 -13.81
C ILE A 285 -6.47 5.99 -14.92
N SER A 286 -7.62 6.61 -15.21
CA SER A 286 -8.66 6.11 -16.10
C SER A 286 -8.15 5.64 -17.46
N ARG A 287 -7.20 6.37 -18.07
CA ARG A 287 -6.60 6.05 -19.38
C ARG A 287 -5.85 4.72 -19.41
N LYS A 288 -5.48 4.17 -18.26
CA LYS A 288 -4.74 2.90 -18.12
C LYS A 288 -5.59 1.73 -17.65
N LEU A 289 -6.86 1.98 -17.32
CA LEU A 289 -7.85 0.97 -16.91
C LEU A 289 -8.63 0.41 -18.12
N GLY A 290 -8.07 0.42 -19.34
CA GLY A 290 -8.77 -0.05 -20.55
C GLY A 290 -8.64 -1.56 -20.78
N LEU A 291 -9.54 -2.16 -21.57
CA LEU A 291 -9.46 -3.58 -21.96
C LEU A 291 -8.12 -3.99 -22.61
N LYS A 292 -7.42 -3.04 -23.26
CA LYS A 292 -6.10 -3.30 -23.85
C LYS A 292 -5.01 -3.59 -22.80
N SER A 293 -5.09 -3.02 -21.58
CA SER A 293 -4.14 -3.34 -20.51
C SER A 293 -4.42 -4.70 -19.87
N LEU A 294 -5.67 -5.19 -19.92
CA LEU A 294 -6.02 -6.55 -19.50
C LEU A 294 -5.45 -7.65 -20.41
N LEU A 295 -5.23 -7.34 -21.71
CA LEU A 295 -4.77 -8.31 -22.71
C LEU A 295 -3.25 -8.34 -22.92
N LEU A 296 -2.54 -7.28 -22.51
CA LEU A 296 -1.08 -7.15 -22.67
C LEU A 296 -0.30 -7.63 -21.43
N ASP A 297 -0.98 -7.89 -20.32
CA ASP A 297 -0.41 -8.35 -19.06
C ASP A 297 -0.49 -9.91 -18.87
N PHE A 298 -0.76 -10.67 -19.95
CA PHE A 298 -0.71 -12.15 -20.01
C PHE A 298 0.39 -12.68 -20.97
#